data_AF-A0A8S3KJU5-F1
#
_entry.id   AF-A0A8S3KJU5-F1
#
_cell.length_a   1.000
_cell.length_b   1.000
_cell.length_c   1.000
_cell.angle_alpha   90.00
_cell.angle_beta   90.00
_cell.angle_gamma   90.00
#
_symmetry.space_group_name_H-M   'P 1'
#
loop_
_entity.id
_entity.type
_entity.pdbx_description
1 polymer ?
#
loop_
_entity_poly.entity_id
_entity_poly.type
_entity_poly.pdbx_seq_one_letter_code
_entity_poly.pdbx_strand_id
1 'polypeptide(L)'
;IFIGECTLYFLTKLTEVQNANLLLQRDYTTGVSIYNIITNLLRKLMSRLQDDFFGYKVAELLENCPIRRADALKKSFRLFVHSVIDYIEKYYNNYKSLYQSIFIFDEVHIEKVEWKSVQQCSAFVVNQTIDLDGLFNDFNHIK
;
A
#
# COMPACT_ATOMS: atom_id res chain seq x y z
N ILE A 1 7.02 22.77 21.98
CA ILE A 1 7.42 23.22 20.63
C ILE A 1 8.21 22.11 19.92
N PHE A 2 9.34 21.65 20.46
CA PHE A 2 10.18 20.58 19.87
C PHE A 2 9.46 19.27 19.44
N ILE A 3 8.56 18.72 20.27
CA ILE A 3 7.92 17.42 19.97
C ILE A 3 6.94 17.53 18.79
N GLY A 4 6.12 18.59 18.75
CA GLY A 4 5.16 18.79 17.68
C GLY A 4 5.84 19.01 16.33
N GLU A 5 6.92 19.79 16.32
CA GLU A 5 7.73 20.03 15.14
C GLU A 5 8.44 18.75 14.66
N CYS A 6 9.01 17.98 15.59
CA CYS A 6 9.62 16.69 15.30
C CYS A 6 8.63 15.69 14.69
N THR A 7 7.42 15.58 15.25
CA THR A 7 6.35 14.75 14.70
C THR A 7 5.91 15.21 13.30
N LEU A 8 5.78 16.52 13.09
CA LEU A 8 5.42 17.07 11.78
C LEU A 8 6.48 16.72 10.73
N TYR A 9 7.76 16.93 11.04
CA TYR A 9 8.84 16.56 10.13
C TYR A 9 8.90 15.06 9.86
N PHE A 10 8.65 14.23 10.86
CA PHE A 10 8.53 12.79 10.66
C PHE A 10 7.39 12.44 9.68
N LEU A 11 6.19 12.98 9.90
CA LEU A 11 5.02 12.71 9.03
C LEU A 11 5.24 13.20 7.59
N THR A 12 5.87 14.36 7.40
CA THR A 12 6.20 14.86 6.06
C THR A 12 7.25 14.00 5.34
N LYS A 13 8.04 13.22 6.08
CA LYS A 13 9.03 12.30 5.51
C LYS A 13 8.45 10.93 5.16
N LEU A 14 7.24 10.59 5.60
CA LEU A 14 6.47 9.43 5.14
C LEU A 14 5.81 9.66 3.77
N THR A 15 6.61 10.15 2.82
CA THR A 15 6.18 10.45 1.45
C THR A 15 5.63 9.22 0.72
N GLU A 16 6.00 8.01 1.15
CA GLU A 16 5.54 6.76 0.58
C GLU A 16 4.06 6.53 0.84
N VAL A 17 3.59 6.85 2.04
CA VAL A 17 2.18 6.79 2.40
C VAL A 17 1.39 7.82 1.57
N GLN A 18 1.92 9.03 1.45
CA GLN A 18 1.30 10.09 0.64
C GLN A 18 1.22 9.69 -0.84
N ASN A 19 2.33 9.20 -1.41
CA ASN A 19 2.41 8.75 -2.79
C ASN A 19 1.46 7.58 -3.06
N ALA A 20 1.40 6.60 -2.16
CA ALA A 20 0.47 5.49 -2.30
C ALA A 20 -0.99 5.95 -2.22
N ASN A 21 -1.31 6.87 -1.32
CA ASN A 21 -2.66 7.44 -1.23
C ASN A 21 -3.04 8.18 -2.52
N LEU A 22 -2.14 9.01 -3.06
CA LEU A 22 -2.35 9.67 -4.35
C LEU A 22 -2.54 8.67 -5.48
N LEU A 23 -1.78 7.57 -5.50
CA LEU A 23 -1.95 6.51 -6.50
C LEU A 23 -3.33 5.86 -6.36
N LEU A 24 -3.79 5.56 -5.14
CA LEU A 24 -5.10 4.94 -4.91
C LEU A 24 -6.28 5.87 -5.23
N GLN A 25 -6.08 7.19 -5.21
CA GLN A 25 -7.12 8.19 -5.46
C GLN A 25 -7.24 8.65 -6.92
N ARG A 26 -6.36 8.17 -7.83
CA ARG A 26 -6.44 8.54 -9.24
C ARG A 26 -7.66 7.91 -9.90
N ASP A 27 -8.34 8.68 -10.75
CA ASP A 27 -9.54 8.25 -11.49
C ASP A 27 -9.31 7.02 -12.37
N TYR A 28 -8.06 6.79 -12.79
CA TYR A 28 -7.66 5.67 -13.65
C TYR A 28 -6.98 4.53 -12.88
N THR A 29 -6.97 4.57 -11.54
CA THR A 29 -6.46 3.44 -10.76
C THR A 29 -7.48 2.33 -10.77
N THR A 30 -7.07 1.21 -11.36
CA THR A 30 -7.90 0.02 -11.49
C THR A 30 -7.53 -1.01 -10.43
N GLY A 31 -8.40 -2.01 -10.25
CA GLY A 31 -8.13 -3.14 -9.36
C GLY A 31 -6.81 -3.86 -9.66
N VAL A 32 -6.33 -3.80 -10.91
CA VAL A 32 -5.09 -4.46 -11.35
C VAL A 32 -3.85 -3.77 -10.83
N SER A 33 -3.88 -2.45 -10.65
CA SER A 33 -2.75 -1.67 -10.12
C SER A 33 -2.60 -1.79 -8.59
N ILE A 34 -3.65 -2.25 -7.89
CA ILE A 34 -3.68 -2.31 -6.41
C ILE A 34 -2.55 -3.16 -5.86
N TYR A 35 -2.26 -4.32 -6.48
CA TYR A 35 -1.19 -5.21 -6.02
C TYR A 35 0.18 -4.50 -5.99
N ASN A 36 0.51 -3.82 -7.07
CA ASN A 36 1.78 -3.12 -7.22
C ASN A 36 1.87 -1.91 -6.27
N ILE A 37 0.79 -1.13 -6.15
CA ILE A 37 0.74 0.04 -5.27
C ILE A 37 0.96 -0.38 -3.81
N ILE A 38 0.19 -1.36 -3.32
CA ILE A 38 0.25 -1.80 -1.92
C ILE A 38 1.56 -2.52 -1.62
N THR A 39 2.03 -3.41 -2.50
CA THR A 39 3.30 -4.13 -2.29
C THR A 39 4.49 -3.16 -2.25
N ASN A 40 4.51 -2.14 -3.11
CA ASN A 40 5.53 -1.10 -3.06
C ASN A 40 5.46 -0.25 -1.79
N LEU A 41 4.26 0.10 -1.33
CA LEU A 41 4.08 0.81 -0.06
C LEU A 41 4.65 -0.01 1.11
N LEU A 42 4.23 -1.26 1.25
CA LEU A 42 4.69 -2.17 2.31
C LEU A 42 6.21 -2.33 2.29
N ARG A 43 6.80 -2.58 1.12
CA ARG A 43 8.26 -2.70 0.95
C ARG A 43 8.99 -1.46 1.46
N LYS A 44 8.51 -0.26 1.09
CA LYS A 44 9.16 0.97 1.53
C LYS A 44 8.97 1.24 3.02
N LEU A 45 7.78 0.97 3.59
CA LEU A 45 7.54 1.11 5.03
C LEU A 45 8.40 0.14 5.85
N MET A 46 8.57 -1.10 5.40
CA MET A 46 9.50 -2.04 6.04
C MET A 46 10.95 -1.55 5.97
N SER A 47 11.37 -0.97 4.83
CA SER A 47 12.69 -0.34 4.72
C SER A 47 12.87 0.79 5.74
N ARG A 48 11.82 1.61 5.98
CA ARG A 48 11.84 2.70 6.98
C ARG A 48 12.03 2.22 8.42
N LEU A 49 11.61 1.00 8.72
CA LEU A 49 11.82 0.39 10.04
C LEU A 49 13.26 -0.12 10.22
N GLN A 50 13.96 -0.42 9.13
CA GLN A 50 15.31 -0.97 9.16
C GLN A 50 16.40 0.11 9.23
N ASP A 51 16.19 1.27 8.61
CA ASP A 51 17.18 2.34 8.48
C ASP A 51 17.06 3.47 9.53
N ASP A 52 16.19 3.30 10.56
CA ASP A 52 15.90 4.32 11.57
C ASP A 52 15.56 5.68 10.93
N PHE A 53 14.78 5.64 9.86
CA PHE A 53 14.51 6.82 9.05
C PHE A 53 13.57 7.80 9.75
N PHE A 54 14.20 8.81 10.34
CA PHE A 54 13.51 10.01 10.80
C PHE A 54 13.80 11.22 9.90
N GLY A 55 14.88 11.15 9.11
CA GLY A 55 15.37 12.24 8.29
C GLY A 55 16.23 13.24 9.08
N TYR A 56 17.07 13.98 8.35
CA TYR A 56 18.07 14.89 8.94
C TYR A 56 17.47 15.88 9.95
N LYS A 57 16.34 16.50 9.61
CA LYS A 57 15.71 17.51 10.49
C LYS A 57 15.19 16.90 11.80
N VAL A 58 14.67 15.68 11.74
CA VAL A 58 14.25 14.98 12.96
C VAL A 58 15.45 14.55 13.78
N ALA A 59 16.53 14.08 13.15
CA ALA A 59 17.77 13.75 13.85
C ALA A 59 18.33 14.97 14.61
N GLU A 60 18.43 16.12 13.96
CA GLU A 60 18.87 17.39 14.57
C GLU A 60 17.97 17.79 15.76
N LEU A 61 16.64 17.68 15.61
CA LEU A 61 15.71 17.99 16.69
C LEU A 61 15.81 17.00 17.86
N LEU A 62 16.12 15.74 17.59
CA LEU A 62 16.28 14.70 18.60
C LEU A 62 17.61 14.82 19.37
N GLU A 63 18.69 15.28 18.73
CA GLU A 63 19.99 15.55 19.39
C GLU A 63 19.87 16.59 20.50
N ASN A 64 19.01 17.59 20.31
CA ASN A 64 18.76 18.65 21.29
C ASN A 64 17.73 18.24 22.38
N CYS A 65 17.24 17.00 22.34
CA CYS A 65 16.23 16.49 23.25
C CYS A 65 16.86 15.62 24.36
N PRO A 66 16.34 15.62 25.59
CA PRO A 66 16.78 14.65 26.60
C PRO A 66 16.66 13.22 26.08
N ILE A 67 17.71 12.41 26.25
CA ILE A 67 17.83 11.03 25.70
C ILE A 67 16.54 10.22 25.93
N ARG A 68 16.02 10.20 27.16
CA ARG A 68 14.78 9.47 27.51
C ARG A 68 13.57 9.88 26.67
N ARG A 69 13.45 11.17 26.33
CA ARG A 69 12.36 11.69 25.50
C ARG A 69 12.58 11.37 24.02
N ALA A 70 13.82 11.46 23.55
CA ALA A 70 14.18 11.09 22.19
C ALA A 70 13.86 9.61 21.92
N ASP A 71 14.25 8.71 22.84
CA ASP A 71 13.97 7.27 22.72
C ASP A 71 12.47 6.96 22.74
N ALA A 72 11.72 7.62 23.63
CA ALA A 72 10.26 7.49 23.68
C ALA A 72 9.62 7.92 22.35
N LEU A 73 10.11 9.00 21.74
CA LEU A 73 9.58 9.52 20.48
C LEU A 73 9.93 8.60 19.30
N LYS A 74 11.17 8.13 19.20
CA LYS A 74 11.59 7.11 18.21
C LYS A 74 10.74 5.85 18.31
N LYS A 75 10.48 5.37 19.54
CA LYS A 75 9.59 4.23 19.77
C LYS A 75 8.18 4.51 19.28
N SER A 76 7.64 5.70 19.55
CA SER A 76 6.31 6.09 19.06
C SER A 76 6.24 6.14 17.53
N PHE A 77 7.28 6.63 16.86
CA PHE A 77 7.33 6.67 15.40
C PHE A 77 7.41 5.28 14.79
N ARG A 78 8.24 4.39 15.35
CA ARG A 78 8.30 2.99 14.94
C ARG A 78 6.95 2.28 15.13
N LEU A 79 6.31 2.47 16.28
CA LEU A 79 4.97 1.92 16.56
C LEU A 79 3.92 2.42 15.58
N PHE A 80 3.98 3.70 15.19
CA PHE A 80 3.11 4.25 14.17
C PHE A 80 3.28 3.54 12.82
N VAL A 81 4.52 3.40 12.34
CA VAL A 81 4.79 2.70 11.06
C VAL A 81 4.34 1.24 11.12
N HIS A 82 4.62 0.54 12.22
CA HIS A 82 4.09 -0.81 12.44
C HIS A 82 2.56 -0.86 12.36
N SER A 83 1.88 0.07 13.04
CA SER A 83 0.41 0.13 13.03
C SER A 83 -0.16 0.35 11.62
N VAL A 84 0.53 1.15 10.79
CA VAL A 84 0.16 1.35 9.38
C VAL A 84 0.36 0.07 8.57
N ILE A 85 1.48 -0.63 8.77
CA ILE A 85 1.74 -1.92 8.11
C ILE A 85 0.67 -2.95 8.51
N ASP A 86 0.41 -3.12 9.80
CA ASP A 86 -0.57 -4.08 10.33
C ASP A 86 -1.97 -3.77 9.79
N TYR A 87 -2.34 -2.49 9.70
CA TYR A 87 -3.59 -2.05 9.10
C TYR A 87 -3.67 -2.49 7.63
N ILE A 88 -2.65 -2.16 6.83
CA ILE A 88 -2.62 -2.54 5.41
C ILE A 88 -2.73 -4.06 5.27
N GLU A 89 -1.90 -4.81 5.99
CA GLU A 89 -1.88 -6.27 5.94
C GLU A 89 -3.23 -6.88 6.32
N LYS A 90 -3.88 -6.39 7.37
CA LYS A 90 -5.19 -6.89 7.82
C LYS A 90 -6.26 -6.80 6.73
N TYR A 91 -6.32 -5.70 5.99
CA TYR A 91 -7.38 -5.48 4.99
C TYR A 91 -6.98 -5.96 3.59
N TYR A 92 -5.70 -5.83 3.23
CA TYR A 92 -5.18 -6.24 1.94
C TYR A 92 -4.95 -7.75 1.83
N ASN A 93 -4.43 -8.41 2.87
CA ASN A 93 -4.03 -9.82 2.76
C ASN A 93 -5.20 -10.76 2.46
N ASN A 94 -6.41 -10.42 2.89
CA ASN A 94 -7.63 -11.20 2.57
C ASN A 94 -7.88 -11.33 1.06
N TYR A 95 -7.45 -10.32 0.28
CA TYR A 95 -7.65 -10.25 -1.16
C TYR A 95 -6.32 -10.23 -1.93
N LYS A 96 -5.19 -10.43 -1.26
CA LYS A 96 -3.86 -10.34 -1.89
C LYS A 96 -3.73 -11.27 -3.09
N SER A 97 -4.18 -12.52 -2.97
CA SER A 97 -4.15 -13.49 -4.07
C SER A 97 -5.01 -13.06 -5.26
N LEU A 98 -6.12 -12.36 -5.02
CA LEU A 98 -6.96 -11.80 -6.09
C LEU A 98 -6.21 -10.68 -6.81
N TYR A 99 -5.74 -9.69 -6.06
CA TYR A 99 -5.01 -8.56 -6.64
C TYR A 99 -3.74 -9.01 -7.36
N GLN A 100 -3.04 -10.01 -6.82
CA GLN A 100 -1.85 -10.59 -7.43
C GLN A 100 -2.14 -11.30 -8.75
N SER A 101 -3.26 -12.04 -8.84
CA SER A 101 -3.60 -12.75 -10.07
C SER A 101 -3.98 -11.76 -11.18
N ILE A 102 -4.77 -10.73 -10.86
CA ILE A 102 -5.19 -9.74 -11.85
C ILE A 102 -4.11 -8.69 -12.18
N PHE A 103 -3.03 -8.60 -11.41
CA PHE A 103 -1.92 -7.66 -11.66
C PHE A 103 -1.28 -7.83 -13.04
N ILE A 104 -1.34 -9.04 -13.62
CA ILE A 104 -0.77 -9.30 -14.95
C ILE A 104 -1.33 -8.36 -16.02
N PHE A 105 -2.55 -7.84 -15.82
CA PHE A 105 -3.24 -6.94 -16.75
C PHE A 105 -2.83 -5.46 -16.59
N ASP A 106 -2.06 -5.12 -15.55
CA ASP A 106 -1.50 -3.77 -15.34
C ASP A 106 -0.25 -3.52 -16.21
N GLU A 107 0.31 -4.56 -16.82
CA GLU A 107 1.47 -4.41 -17.70
C GLU A 107 1.07 -3.67 -18.98
N VAL A 108 1.59 -2.44 -19.11
CA VAL A 108 1.31 -1.48 -20.19
C VAL A 108 1.62 -2.05 -21.59
N HIS A 109 2.34 -3.17 -21.69
CA HIS A 109 2.82 -3.77 -22.95
C HIS A 109 2.54 -5.28 -23.02
N ILE A 110 1.30 -5.70 -22.77
CA ILE A 110 0.91 -7.04 -23.21
C ILE A 110 0.54 -6.98 -24.69
N GLU A 111 1.52 -7.15 -25.59
CA GLU A 111 1.25 -7.33 -27.02
C GLU A 111 0.28 -8.49 -27.28
N LYS A 112 0.29 -9.51 -26.40
CA LYS A 112 -0.61 -10.65 -26.44
C LYS A 112 -0.74 -11.33 -25.07
N VAL A 113 -1.93 -11.32 -24.50
CA VAL A 113 -2.22 -12.08 -23.27
C VAL A 113 -2.34 -13.55 -23.67
N GLU A 114 -1.41 -14.40 -23.24
CA GLU A 114 -1.51 -15.84 -23.49
C GLU A 114 -2.37 -16.53 -22.44
N TRP A 115 -3.14 -17.56 -22.84
CA TRP A 115 -4.00 -18.32 -21.92
C TRP A 115 -3.25 -18.87 -20.70
N LYS A 116 -1.99 -19.29 -20.87
CA LYS A 116 -1.12 -19.74 -19.77
C LYS A 116 -0.93 -18.68 -18.68
N SER A 117 -0.94 -17.40 -19.05
CA SER A 117 -0.80 -16.27 -18.13
C SER A 117 -2.09 -16.01 -17.35
N VAL A 118 -3.26 -16.28 -17.97
CA VAL A 118 -4.57 -16.06 -17.36
C VAL A 118 -5.11 -17.30 -16.64
N GLN A 119 -4.56 -18.49 -16.92
CA GLN A 119 -4.99 -19.75 -16.32
C GLN A 119 -4.95 -19.68 -14.77
N GLN A 120 -3.98 -18.97 -14.21
CA GLN A 120 -3.87 -18.74 -12.76
C GLN A 120 -4.96 -17.78 -12.22
N CYS A 121 -5.46 -16.85 -13.04
CA CYS A 121 -6.61 -16.01 -12.72
C CYS A 121 -7.93 -16.80 -12.79
N SER A 122 -8.04 -17.74 -13.73
CA SER A 122 -9.24 -18.56 -13.89
C SER A 122 -9.50 -19.50 -12.70
N ALA A 123 -8.45 -19.87 -11.95
CA ALA A 123 -8.57 -20.64 -10.70
C ALA A 123 -9.33 -19.90 -9.58
N PHE A 124 -9.43 -18.56 -9.65
CA PHE A 124 -10.19 -17.76 -8.69
C PHE A 124 -11.71 -17.95 -8.84
N VAL A 125 -12.15 -18.33 -10.04
CA VAL A 125 -13.57 -18.53 -10.38
C VAL A 125 -14.07 -19.92 -9.96
N VAL A 126 -13.16 -20.86 -9.70
CA VAL A 126 -13.52 -22.28 -9.53
C VAL A 126 -14.36 -22.54 -8.25
N ASN A 127 -14.32 -21.64 -7.26
CA ASN A 127 -15.07 -21.78 -6.01
C ASN A 127 -15.98 -20.58 -5.68
N GLN A 128 -16.23 -19.68 -6.63
CA GLN A 128 -17.24 -18.65 -6.48
C GLN A 128 -18.36 -18.94 -7.47
N THR A 129 -19.58 -19.10 -6.97
CA THR A 129 -20.78 -19.05 -7.80
C THR A 129 -20.84 -17.63 -8.35
N ILE A 130 -20.28 -17.42 -9.54
CA ILE A 130 -20.51 -16.16 -10.26
C ILE A 130 -22.00 -16.18 -10.57
N ASP A 131 -22.74 -15.25 -9.96
CA ASP A 131 -24.11 -14.98 -10.35
C ASP A 131 -24.10 -14.40 -11.77
N LEU A 132 -24.21 -15.30 -12.74
CA LEU A 132 -24.20 -14.96 -14.16
C LEU A 132 -25.38 -14.03 -14.48
N ASP A 133 -26.50 -14.14 -13.76
CA ASP A 133 -27.69 -13.32 -13.99
C ASP A 133 -27.46 -11.87 -13.58
N GLY A 134 -26.71 -11.63 -12.50
CA GLY A 134 -26.28 -10.28 -12.10
C GLY A 134 -25.33 -9.63 -13.11
N LEU A 135 -24.36 -10.39 -13.62
CA LEU A 135 -23.34 -9.86 -14.54
C LEU A 135 -23.92 -9.47 -15.91
N PHE A 136 -24.91 -10.21 -16.42
CA PHE A 136 -25.59 -9.87 -17.67
C PHE A 136 -26.52 -8.66 -17.54
N ASN A 137 -27.10 -8.41 -16.38
CA ASN A 137 -27.94 -7.24 -16.17
C ASN A 137 -27.13 -5.94 -16.17
N ASP A 138 -25.95 -5.92 -15.55
CA ASP A 138 -25.11 -4.72 -15.52
C ASP A 138 -24.55 -4.34 -16.90
N PHE A 139 -24.29 -5.31 -17.78
CA PHE A 139 -23.87 -5.03 -19.17
C PHE A 139 -25.01 -4.54 -20.07
N ASN A 140 -26.26 -4.92 -19.78
CA ASN A 140 -27.43 -4.49 -20.57
C ASN A 140 -27.95 -3.09 -20.18
N HIS A 141 -27.44 -2.50 -19.10
CA HIS A 141 -27.80 -1.14 -18.67
C HIS A 141 -26.85 -0.04 -19.18
N ILE A 142 -25.81 -0.40 -19.93
CA ILE A 142 -25.03 0.57 -20.70
C ILE A 142 -25.75 0.79 -22.05
N LYS A 143 -26.70 1.72 -22.05
CA LYS A 143 -27.26 2.35 -23.25
C LYS A 143 -26.92 3.83 -23.27
#